data_AF-A0A2U1B2E1-F1
#
_entry.id   AF-A0A2U1B2E1-F1
#
_cell.length_a   1.000
_cell.length_b   1.000
_cell.length_c   1.000
_cell.angle_alpha   90.00
_cell.angle_beta   90.00
_cell.angle_gamma   90.00
#
_symmetry.space_group_name_H-M   'P 1'
#
loop_
_entity.id
_entity.type
_entity.pdbx_description
1 polymer ?
#
loop_
_entity_poly.entity_id
_entity_poly.type
_entity_poly.pdbx_seq_one_letter_code
_entity_poly.pdbx_strand_id
1 'polypeptide(L)'
;MFEEKFTEFVTLHSRRAPLSDNEAAVVRHSCRAVAAGTESWSADRSVTTSLVFLLRGDSPEPHIGDGLEYRGIRYELGAVTPCRDVGGRLHAWRCVTM
;
A
#
# COMPACT_ATOMS: atom_id res chain seq x y z
N MET A 1 11.21 16.41 15.30
CA MET A 1 10.94 16.26 13.85
C MET A 1 9.46 15.96 13.73
N PHE A 2 8.67 16.93 13.27
CA PHE A 2 7.22 16.74 13.09
C PHE A 2 7.00 16.07 11.73
N GLU A 3 6.57 14.80 11.71
CA GLU A 3 6.01 14.21 10.50
C GLU A 3 4.61 14.79 10.31
N GLU A 4 4.47 15.77 9.42
CA GLU A 4 3.14 16.18 8.95
C GLU A 4 2.52 15.02 8.15
N LYS A 5 1.59 14.30 8.79
CA LYS A 5 0.84 13.21 8.16
C LYS A 5 -0.27 13.77 7.29
N PHE A 6 0.08 14.26 6.10
CA PHE A 6 -0.93 14.62 5.12
C PHE A 6 -1.56 13.36 4.52
N THR A 7 -2.88 13.35 4.44
CA THR A 7 -3.59 12.35 3.65
C THR A 7 -3.44 12.75 2.17
N GLU A 8 -2.68 11.97 1.42
CA GLU A 8 -2.40 12.19 0.00
C GLU A 8 -3.22 11.23 -0.88
N PHE A 9 -3.32 11.58 -2.16
CA PHE A 9 -3.89 10.68 -3.16
C PHE A 9 -2.80 9.75 -3.69
N VAL A 10 -3.13 8.46 -3.73
CA VAL A 10 -2.31 7.40 -4.33
C VAL A 10 -3.17 6.63 -5.32
N THR A 11 -2.55 5.97 -6.30
CA THR A 11 -3.27 5.10 -7.23
C THR A 11 -2.94 3.65 -6.92
N LEU A 12 -3.95 2.87 -6.51
CA LEU A 12 -3.85 1.43 -6.37
C LEU A 12 -4.13 0.77 -7.72
N HIS A 13 -3.20 -0.05 -8.18
CA HIS A 13 -3.26 -0.85 -9.40
C HIS A 13 -3.50 -2.31 -9.00
N SER A 14 -4.77 -2.69 -8.87
CA SER A 14 -5.15 -4.04 -8.46
C SER A 14 -5.07 -5.02 -9.61
N ARG A 15 -4.31 -6.11 -9.42
CA ARG A 15 -4.23 -7.22 -10.37
C ARG A 15 -5.49 -8.07 -10.19
N ARG A 16 -6.38 -8.11 -11.18
CA ARG A 16 -7.47 -9.09 -11.18
C ARG A 16 -7.01 -10.36 -11.89
N ALA A 17 -7.45 -11.51 -11.39
CA ALA A 17 -7.31 -12.76 -12.10
C ALA A 17 -7.93 -12.63 -13.51
N PRO A 18 -7.25 -13.10 -14.58
CA PRO A 18 -7.77 -13.00 -15.92
C PRO A 18 -9.10 -13.76 -16.03
N LEU A 19 -10.10 -13.11 -16.65
CA LEU A 19 -11.42 -13.73 -16.91
C LEU A 19 -11.41 -14.61 -18.18
N SER A 20 -10.39 -14.48 -19.03
CA SER A 20 -10.08 -15.36 -20.17
C SER A 20 -8.66 -15.07 -20.70
N ASP A 21 -8.10 -16.01 -21.48
CA ASP A 21 -6.78 -16.04 -22.13
C ASP A 21 -5.84 -14.83 -21.89
N ASN A 22 -4.97 -15.01 -20.90
CA ASN A 22 -3.61 -14.48 -20.76
C ASN A 22 -3.32 -12.99 -20.61
N GLU A 23 -4.30 -12.10 -20.45
CA GLU A 23 -4.03 -10.73 -19.95
C GLU A 23 -4.67 -10.49 -18.58
N ALA A 24 -3.84 -10.37 -17.54
CA ALA A 24 -4.28 -9.92 -16.23
C ALA A 24 -4.77 -8.46 -16.35
N ALA A 25 -6.08 -8.25 -16.20
CA ALA A 25 -6.65 -6.92 -16.22
C ALA A 25 -6.19 -6.14 -14.97
N VAL A 26 -5.50 -5.01 -15.17
CA VAL A 26 -5.14 -4.09 -14.09
C VAL A 26 -6.23 -3.04 -13.94
N VAL A 27 -6.86 -3.00 -12.78
CA VAL A 27 -7.85 -1.98 -12.43
C VAL A 27 -7.17 -0.90 -11.59
N ARG A 28 -7.42 0.37 -11.92
CA ARG A 28 -6.83 1.52 -11.23
C ARG A 28 -7.86 2.19 -10.34
N HIS A 29 -7.48 2.43 -9.09
CA HIS A 29 -8.31 3.07 -8.08
C HIS A 29 -7.57 4.25 -7.47
N SER A 30 -8.18 5.43 -7.49
CA SER A 30 -7.68 6.58 -6.74
C SER A 30 -8.09 6.43 -5.28
N CYS A 31 -7.10 6.35 -4.39
CA CYS A 31 -7.29 6.10 -2.97
C CYS A 31 -6.69 7.23 -2.14
N ARG A 32 -7.20 7.44 -0.93
CA ARG A 32 -6.59 8.34 0.05
C ARG A 32 -5.73 7.53 1.01
N ALA A 33 -4.48 7.96 1.20
CA ALA A 33 -3.50 7.26 2.01
C ALA A 33 -2.70 8.22 2.89
N VAL A 34 -2.20 7.71 4.01
CA VAL A 34 -1.04 8.30 4.68
C VAL A 34 0.19 7.51 4.25
N ALA A 35 1.20 8.19 3.71
CA ALA A 35 2.49 7.60 3.36
C ALA A 35 3.52 7.91 4.45
N ALA A 36 4.28 6.91 4.88
CA ALA A 36 5.37 7.04 5.85
C ALA A 36 6.60 6.25 5.37
N GLY A 37 7.77 6.86 5.43
CA GLY A 37 9.03 6.17 5.20
C GLY A 37 9.46 5.44 6.47
N THR A 38 9.83 4.17 6.34
CA THR A 38 10.42 3.41 7.43
C THR A 38 11.83 2.98 7.05
N GLU A 39 12.81 3.35 7.87
CA GLU A 39 14.19 2.88 7.75
C GLU A 39 14.38 1.68 8.68
N SER A 40 14.79 0.55 8.14
CA SER A 40 15.16 -0.64 8.91
C SER A 40 16.66 -0.85 8.81
N TRP A 41 17.30 -1.02 9.97
CA TRP A 41 18.73 -1.33 10.06
C TRP A 41 18.93 -2.84 10.19
N SER A 42 19.64 -3.41 9.23
CA SER A 42 20.02 -4.82 9.27
C SER A 42 21.27 -5.03 10.14
N ALA A 43 21.50 -6.27 10.57
CA ALA A 43 22.66 -6.64 11.40
C ALA A 43 24.02 -6.39 10.72
N ASP A 44 24.04 -6.32 9.38
CA ASP A 44 25.19 -5.94 8.56
C ASP A 44 25.35 -4.42 8.38
N ARG A 45 24.53 -3.62 9.08
CA ARG A 45 24.44 -2.15 8.98
C ARG A 45 23.96 -1.62 7.63
N SER A 46 23.34 -2.47 6.79
CA SER A 46 22.57 -1.97 5.65
C SER A 46 21.29 -1.28 6.12
N VAL A 47 20.91 -0.21 5.43
CA VAL A 47 19.64 0.50 5.64
C VAL A 47 18.69 0.12 4.52
N THR A 48 17.58 -0.54 4.87
CA THR A 48 16.48 -0.78 3.93
C THR A 48 15.42 0.28 4.18
N THR A 49 15.13 1.09 3.16
CA THR A 49 14.01 2.04 3.20
C THR A 49 12.80 1.37 2.60
N SER A 50 11.76 1.15 3.40
CA SER A 50 10.47 0.66 2.94
C SER A 50 9.43 1.77 3.10
N LEU A 51 8.51 1.92 2.14
CA LEU A 51 7.38 2.81 2.30
C LEU A 51 6.20 2.03 2.89
N VAL A 52 5.58 2.63 3.90
CA VAL A 52 4.35 2.13 4.51
C VAL A 52 3.23 3.09 4.14
N PHE A 53 2.15 2.53 3.60
CA PHE A 53 0.94 3.26 3.26
C PHE A 53 -0.22 2.78 4.13
N LEU A 54 -0.98 3.71 4.69
CA LEU A 54 -2.26 3.44 5.35
C LEU A 54 -3.38 3.90 4.44
N LEU A 55 -3.89 2.98 3.61
CA LEU A 55 -5.09 3.23 2.79
C LEU A 55 -6.31 3.25 3.71
N ARG A 56 -7.24 4.19 3.51
CA ARG A 56 -8.49 4.21 4.30
C ARG A 56 -9.31 2.93 4.07
N GLY A 57 -10.04 2.48 5.09
CA GLY A 57 -10.83 1.24 5.05
C GLY A 57 -11.99 1.24 4.06
N ASP A 58 -12.35 2.41 3.51
CA ASP A 58 -13.30 2.57 2.40
C ASP A 58 -12.64 2.45 1.01
N SER A 59 -11.32 2.29 0.95
CA SER A 59 -10.60 1.98 -0.29
C SER A 59 -10.83 0.53 -0.71
N PRO A 60 -10.71 0.21 -2.01
CA PRO A 60 -10.68 -1.18 -2.47
C PRO A 60 -9.63 -2.00 -1.71
N GLU A 61 -9.96 -3.27 -1.43
CA GLU A 61 -9.06 -4.18 -0.73
C GLU A 61 -7.78 -4.42 -1.54
N PRO A 62 -6.61 -3.99 -1.03
CA PRO A 62 -5.33 -4.21 -1.69
C PRO A 62 -4.84 -5.65 -1.44
N HIS A 63 -4.08 -6.19 -2.38
CA HIS A 63 -3.47 -7.51 -2.26
C HIS A 63 -1.95 -7.45 -2.42
N ILE A 64 -1.26 -8.47 -1.91
CA ILE A 64 0.18 -8.66 -2.17
C ILE A 64 0.38 -8.81 -3.69
N GLY A 65 1.38 -8.12 -4.22
CA GLY A 65 1.66 -8.06 -5.66
C GLY A 65 0.87 -6.99 -6.42
N ASP A 66 -0.09 -6.30 -5.79
CA ASP A 66 -0.69 -5.10 -6.38
C ASP A 66 0.37 -3.98 -6.50
N GLY A 67 0.16 -3.09 -7.47
CA GLY A 67 0.98 -1.90 -7.61
C GLY A 67 0.38 -0.72 -6.83
N LEU A 68 1.20 0.05 -6.13
CA LEU A 68 0.79 1.32 -5.53
C LEU A 68 1.64 2.44 -6.12
N GLU A 69 0.99 3.42 -6.75
CA GLU A 69 1.66 4.56 -7.35
C GLU A 69 1.50 5.80 -6.47
N TYR A 70 2.64 6.40 -6.12
CA TYR A 70 2.73 7.56 -5.27
C TYR A 70 3.81 8.51 -5.83
N ARG A 71 3.43 9.77 -6.06
CA ARG A 71 4.29 10.81 -6.67
C ARG A 71 4.96 10.36 -7.98
N GLY A 72 4.22 9.61 -8.80
CA GLY A 72 4.67 9.10 -10.11
C GLY A 72 5.59 7.88 -10.04
N ILE A 73 5.91 7.38 -8.84
CA ILE A 73 6.70 6.16 -8.66
C ILE A 73 5.76 5.02 -8.30
N ARG A 74 5.92 3.88 -8.98
CA ARG A 74 5.14 2.67 -8.73
C ARG A 74 5.94 1.69 -7.88
N TYR A 75 5.32 1.25 -6.79
CA TYR A 75 5.84 0.27 -5.85
C TYR A 75 5.00 -1.01 -5.91
N GLU A 76 5.62 -2.17 -5.71
CA GLU A 76 4.87 -3.42 -5.53
C GLU A 76 4.59 -3.65 -4.04
N LEU A 77 3.38 -4.07 -3.69
CA LEU A 77 3.02 -4.37 -2.31
C LEU A 77 3.56 -5.76 -1.90
N GLY A 78 4.49 -5.78 -0.94
CA GLY A 78 5.04 -7.02 -0.36
C GLY A 78 4.24 -7.54 0.82
N ALA A 79 3.57 -6.66 1.56
CA ALA A 79 2.71 -7.05 2.67
C ALA A 79 1.47 -6.15 2.76
N VAL A 80 0.34 -6.76 3.10
CA VAL A 80 -0.93 -6.09 3.35
C VAL A 80 -1.48 -6.59 4.67
N THR A 81 -1.89 -5.68 5.56
CA THR A 81 -2.50 -6.02 6.85
C THR A 81 -3.74 -5.17 7.10
N PRO A 82 -4.92 -5.75 7.35
CA PRO A 82 -6.10 -4.99 7.76
C PRO A 82 -5.91 -4.41 9.16
N CYS A 83 -6.13 -3.10 9.31
CA CYS A 83 -6.14 -2.41 10.59
C CYS A 83 -7.57 -2.26 11.08
N ARG A 84 -7.96 -3.13 12.03
CA ARG A 84 -9.29 -3.14 12.63
C ARG A 84 -9.26 -2.59 14.05
N ASP A 85 -10.35 -2.00 14.50
CA ASP A 85 -10.53 -1.66 15.91
C ASP A 85 -10.89 -2.89 16.75
N VAL A 86 -11.05 -2.69 18.07
CA VAL A 86 -11.42 -3.75 19.03
C VAL A 86 -12.77 -4.39 18.67
N GLY A 87 -13.67 -3.65 18.02
CA GLY A 87 -14.96 -4.16 17.53
C GLY A 87 -14.89 -4.88 16.19
N GLY A 88 -13.70 -5.02 15.61
CA GLY A 88 -13.48 -5.67 14.31
C GLY A 88 -13.77 -4.78 13.09
N ARG A 89 -14.15 -3.51 13.28
CA ARG A 89 -14.40 -2.59 12.16
C ARG A 89 -13.08 -2.21 11.51
N LEU A 90 -13.04 -2.32 10.19
CA LEU A 90 -11.89 -1.93 9.39
C LEU A 90 -11.78 -0.40 9.30
N HIS A 91 -10.62 0.14 9.65
CA HIS A 91 -10.31 1.57 9.53
C HIS A 91 -9.30 1.87 8.44
N ALA A 92 -8.36 0.95 8.20
CA ALA A 92 -7.34 1.12 7.18
C ALA A 92 -6.77 -0.22 6.71
N TRP A 93 -6.07 -0.18 5.57
CA TRP A 93 -5.16 -1.22 5.13
C TRP A 93 -3.74 -0.70 5.27
N ARG A 94 -2.90 -1.42 6.03
CA ARG A 94 -1.46 -1.17 6.09
C ARG A 94 -0.79 -1.93 4.97
N CYS A 95 -0.22 -1.19 4.01
CA CYS A 95 0.49 -1.72 2.86
C CYS A 95 1.98 -1.40 3.01
N VAL A 96 2.85 -2.40 2.84
CA VAL A 96 4.31 -2.24 2.87
C VAL A 96 4.86 -2.58 1.49
N THR A 97 5.67 -1.68 0.95
CA THR A 97 6.31 -1.87 -0.37
C THR A 97 7.55 -2.75 -0.29
N MET A 98 7.82 -3.50 -1.36
CA MET A 98 9.14 -4.11 -1.61
C MET A 98 10.07 -3.14 -2.30
#